data_AF-A0A432SU33-F1
#
_entry.id   AF-A0A432SU33-F1
#
_cell.length_a   1.000
_cell.length_b   1.000
_cell.length_c   1.000
_cell.angle_alpha   90.00
_cell.angle_beta   90.00
_cell.angle_gamma   90.00
#
_symmetry.space_group_name_H-M   'P 1'
#
loop_
_entity.id
_entity.type
_entity.pdbx_description
1 polymer ?
#
loop_
_entity_poly.entity_id
_entity_poly.type
_entity_poly.pdbx_seq_one_letter_code
_entity_poly.pdbx_strand_id
1 'polypeptide(L)'
;MQNRDIKQLIQERVLVLDGAMGTQIQNLEIPDAAWEGNEGCNELLNVTFREGIAKIHEAYLKAGADIIKTNTFGAIPWVLEDYDIGEKTYALAKAGAQIVAEVCKKFSTPEKPRFVAGDLGPGTKLPSLGHIKYDEMYAGYRQAAEGLIDGGADLFLLETCQDPLQIKAALHACTDVGKEKGKALPIMVSVTIELAGSMLIGFLLSALAIRCMFKQTSAYAFFAPIALLAIPFIDTAAAIIRRRLMGRSIFAVDRGHLHHTLMKQGYSPRISLLWVALLCSTTAAGGVMSLIYQQSEYALVSIALVLIVMIGWRIEQH
;
A
#
# COMPACT_ATOMS: atom_id res chain seq x y z
N MET A 1 -1.43 -36.89 -6.58
CA MET A 1 -1.54 -35.49 -7.01
C MET A 1 -0.46 -34.73 -6.27
N GLN A 2 0.57 -34.22 -6.97
CA GLN A 2 1.59 -33.39 -6.33
C GLN A 2 0.96 -32.14 -5.71
N ASN A 3 1.50 -31.74 -4.57
CA ASN A 3 0.90 -30.83 -3.60
C ASN A 3 0.69 -29.44 -4.22
N ARG A 4 -0.57 -29.02 -4.40
CA ARG A 4 -0.95 -27.68 -4.89
C ARG A 4 -0.90 -26.65 -3.75
N ASP A 5 0.08 -26.79 -2.86
CA ASP A 5 0.20 -25.96 -1.66
C ASP A 5 1.19 -24.83 -1.90
N ILE A 6 0.64 -23.64 -2.13
CA ILE A 6 1.41 -22.42 -2.32
C ILE A 6 2.34 -22.13 -1.12
N LYS A 7 1.95 -22.48 0.11
CA LYS A 7 2.76 -22.22 1.32
C LYS A 7 4.05 -23.02 1.32
N GLN A 8 4.04 -24.21 0.73
CA GLN A 8 5.24 -25.02 0.57
C GLN A 8 6.11 -24.46 -0.56
N LEU A 9 5.51 -24.16 -1.71
CA LEU A 9 6.26 -23.70 -2.90
C LEU A 9 7.02 -22.39 -2.67
N ILE A 10 6.46 -21.44 -1.91
CA ILE A 10 7.14 -20.17 -1.60
C ILE A 10 8.41 -20.37 -0.75
N GLN A 11 8.56 -21.50 -0.07
CA GLN A 11 9.78 -21.84 0.68
C GLN A 11 10.86 -22.44 -0.23
N GLU A 12 10.45 -23.05 -1.35
CA GLU A 12 11.34 -23.77 -2.26
C GLU A 12 11.84 -22.88 -3.41
N ARG A 13 11.01 -21.95 -3.89
CA ARG A 13 11.35 -21.05 -4.99
C ARG A 13 10.58 -19.73 -4.96
N VAL A 14 11.11 -18.74 -5.67
CA VAL A 14 10.40 -17.49 -5.95
C VAL A 14 9.22 -17.76 -6.89
N LEU A 15 8.05 -17.20 -6.56
CA LEU A 15 6.86 -17.19 -7.40
C LEU A 15 6.67 -15.79 -7.98
N VAL A 16 6.22 -15.72 -9.24
CA VAL A 16 5.97 -14.46 -9.94
C VAL A 16 4.47 -14.15 -9.97
N LEU A 17 4.07 -12.99 -9.45
CA LEU A 17 2.73 -12.43 -9.60
C LEU A 17 2.61 -11.73 -10.97
N ASP A 18 1.42 -11.69 -11.54
CA ASP A 18 1.14 -10.98 -12.79
C ASP A 18 1.21 -9.44 -12.65
N GLY A 19 0.98 -8.75 -13.77
CA GLY A 19 1.08 -7.29 -13.88
C GLY A 19 -0.25 -6.57 -13.73
N ALA A 20 -0.27 -5.31 -14.19
CA ALA A 20 -1.43 -4.43 -14.05
C ALA A 20 -2.62 -4.87 -14.93
N MET A 21 -3.78 -5.08 -14.32
CA MET A 21 -5.02 -5.39 -15.05
C MET A 21 -5.58 -4.16 -15.78
N GLY A 22 -5.76 -3.03 -15.07
CA GLY A 22 -6.41 -1.83 -15.64
C GLY A 22 -5.70 -1.28 -16.87
N THR A 23 -4.36 -1.23 -16.88
CA THR A 23 -3.59 -0.78 -18.05
C THR A 23 -3.75 -1.74 -19.24
N GLN A 24 -3.91 -3.05 -19.00
CA GLN A 24 -4.16 -4.01 -20.08
C GLN A 24 -5.58 -3.88 -20.64
N ILE A 25 -6.58 -3.62 -19.79
CA ILE A 25 -7.96 -3.34 -20.22
C ILE A 25 -8.00 -2.11 -21.13
N GLN A 26 -7.26 -1.05 -20.80
CA GLN A 26 -7.18 0.16 -21.64
C GLN A 26 -6.63 -0.08 -23.05
N ASN A 27 -5.89 -1.18 -23.27
CA ASN A 27 -5.36 -1.54 -24.57
C ASN A 27 -6.30 -2.46 -25.38
N LEU A 28 -7.44 -2.87 -24.80
CA LEU A 28 -8.43 -3.68 -25.49
C LEU A 28 -9.44 -2.79 -26.21
N GLU A 29 -9.86 -3.23 -27.39
CA GLU A 29 -11.05 -2.71 -28.06
C GLU A 29 -12.28 -3.35 -27.42
N ILE A 30 -12.90 -2.64 -26.49
CA ILE A 30 -14.09 -3.10 -25.75
C ILE A 30 -15.32 -2.46 -26.39
N PRO A 31 -16.30 -3.24 -26.86
CA PRO A 31 -17.53 -2.69 -27.41
C PRO A 31 -18.32 -1.89 -26.36
N ASP A 32 -18.90 -0.75 -26.73
CA ASP A 32 -19.69 0.09 -25.82
C ASP A 32 -20.80 -0.70 -25.09
N ALA A 33 -21.43 -1.64 -25.79
CA ALA A 33 -22.48 -2.50 -25.22
C ALA A 33 -22.00 -3.37 -24.04
N ALA A 34 -20.70 -3.67 -23.94
CA ALA A 34 -20.15 -4.45 -22.84
C ALA A 34 -20.09 -3.68 -21.51
N TRP A 35 -20.16 -2.35 -21.56
CA TRP A 35 -20.17 -1.52 -20.36
C TRP A 35 -21.55 -1.40 -19.72
N GLU A 36 -22.62 -1.75 -20.45
CA GLU A 36 -24.01 -1.60 -19.97
C GLU A 36 -24.30 -0.19 -19.39
N GLY A 37 -23.65 0.86 -19.91
CA GLY A 37 -23.75 2.24 -19.42
C GLY A 37 -22.94 2.55 -18.14
N ASN A 38 -22.05 1.65 -17.74
CA ASN A 38 -21.17 1.76 -16.56
C ASN A 38 -19.69 1.79 -16.97
N GLU A 39 -19.34 2.68 -17.91
CA GLU A 39 -17.98 2.82 -18.41
C GLU A 39 -16.98 3.06 -17.26
N GLY A 40 -15.91 2.27 -17.25
CA GLY A 40 -14.89 2.32 -16.20
C GLY A 40 -15.07 1.32 -15.07
N CYS A 41 -16.24 0.66 -14.95
CA CYS A 41 -16.42 -0.48 -14.04
C CYS A 41 -15.76 -1.73 -14.64
N ASN A 42 -14.46 -1.89 -14.41
CA ASN A 42 -13.69 -3.00 -14.99
C ASN A 42 -14.20 -4.37 -14.54
N GLU A 43 -14.72 -4.48 -13.33
CA GLU A 43 -15.26 -5.71 -12.76
C GLU A 43 -16.47 -6.23 -13.54
N LEU A 44 -17.26 -5.34 -14.15
CA LEU A 44 -18.42 -5.71 -14.98
C LEU A 44 -18.00 -6.58 -16.17
N LEU A 45 -16.82 -6.30 -16.73
CA LEU A 45 -16.26 -7.04 -17.88
C LEU A 45 -16.02 -8.52 -17.58
N ASN A 46 -15.98 -8.93 -16.30
CA ASN A 46 -15.93 -10.35 -15.93
C ASN A 46 -17.14 -11.15 -16.44
N VAL A 47 -18.27 -10.48 -16.62
CA VAL A 47 -19.52 -11.08 -17.09
C VAL A 47 -19.79 -10.66 -18.54
N THR A 48 -19.63 -9.39 -18.86
CA THR A 48 -20.06 -8.83 -20.15
C THR A 48 -19.02 -8.97 -21.26
N PHE A 49 -17.73 -9.06 -20.93
CA PHE A 49 -16.63 -9.18 -21.90
C PHE A 49 -15.56 -10.19 -21.47
N ARG A 50 -16.03 -11.36 -21.03
CA ARG A 50 -15.22 -12.47 -20.49
C ARG A 50 -14.01 -12.82 -21.36
N GLU A 51 -14.18 -12.85 -22.69
CA GLU A 51 -13.11 -13.23 -23.62
C GLU A 51 -11.93 -12.24 -23.58
N GLY A 52 -12.21 -10.94 -23.53
CA GLY A 52 -11.17 -9.91 -23.43
C GLY A 52 -10.37 -10.03 -22.13
N ILE A 53 -11.06 -10.20 -21.01
CA ILE A 53 -10.45 -10.40 -19.70
C ILE A 53 -9.60 -11.68 -19.66
N ALA A 54 -10.12 -12.79 -20.21
CA ALA A 54 -9.37 -14.05 -20.31
C ALA A 54 -8.08 -13.90 -21.14
N LYS A 55 -8.11 -13.14 -22.24
CA LYS A 55 -6.93 -12.89 -23.08
C LYS A 55 -5.81 -12.18 -22.31
N ILE A 56 -6.13 -11.25 -21.42
CA ILE A 56 -5.15 -10.56 -20.57
C ILE A 56 -4.47 -11.56 -19.62
N HIS A 57 -5.25 -12.38 -18.91
CA HIS A 57 -4.70 -13.40 -18.01
C HIS A 57 -3.85 -14.44 -18.77
N GLU A 58 -4.29 -14.86 -19.96
CA GLU A 58 -3.50 -15.75 -20.83
C GLU A 58 -2.16 -15.13 -21.24
N ALA A 59 -2.10 -13.82 -21.49
CA ALA A 59 -0.86 -13.14 -21.81
C ALA A 59 0.14 -13.17 -20.66
N TYR A 60 -0.31 -12.92 -19.42
CA TYR A 60 0.56 -13.02 -18.24
C TYR A 60 1.02 -14.45 -17.95
N LEU A 61 0.15 -15.44 -18.16
CA LEU A 61 0.53 -16.85 -18.04
C LEU A 61 1.57 -17.28 -19.07
N LYS A 62 1.45 -16.80 -20.32
CA LYS A 62 2.45 -17.00 -21.38
C LYS A 62 3.78 -16.32 -21.05
N ALA A 63 3.75 -15.15 -20.40
CA ALA A 63 4.93 -14.46 -19.91
C ALA A 63 5.59 -15.16 -18.71
N GLY A 64 4.91 -16.14 -18.10
CA GLY A 64 5.49 -17.03 -17.09
C GLY A 64 5.05 -16.77 -15.66
N ALA A 65 4.06 -15.91 -15.42
CA ALA A 65 3.51 -15.68 -14.09
C ALA A 65 3.02 -16.99 -13.44
N ASP A 66 3.30 -17.16 -12.15
CA ASP A 66 2.87 -18.30 -11.32
C ASP A 66 1.52 -18.03 -10.65
N ILE A 67 1.27 -16.77 -10.28
CA ILE A 67 0.05 -16.32 -9.58
C ILE A 67 -0.63 -15.25 -10.44
N ILE A 68 -1.92 -15.44 -10.72
CA ILE A 68 -2.72 -14.51 -11.52
C ILE A 68 -3.76 -13.85 -10.63
N LYS A 69 -3.81 -12.52 -10.63
CA LYS A 69 -4.82 -11.75 -9.90
C LYS A 69 -6.14 -11.77 -10.66
N THR A 70 -7.24 -11.93 -9.94
CA THR A 70 -8.59 -11.76 -10.50
C THR A 70 -8.87 -10.29 -10.80
N ASN A 71 -9.65 -10.03 -11.83
CA ASN A 71 -10.13 -8.67 -12.14
C ASN A 71 -11.28 -8.28 -11.18
N THR A 72 -10.98 -8.18 -9.89
CA THR A 72 -11.97 -8.01 -8.81
C THR A 72 -11.56 -6.95 -7.78
N PHE A 73 -10.56 -6.13 -8.12
CA PHE A 73 -10.02 -5.09 -7.23
C PHE A 73 -11.14 -4.21 -6.63
N GLY A 74 -12.07 -3.76 -7.46
CA GLY A 74 -13.23 -2.96 -7.09
C GLY A 74 -14.53 -3.75 -6.90
N ALA A 75 -14.49 -5.09 -6.85
CA ALA A 75 -15.70 -5.92 -6.71
C ALA A 75 -16.19 -5.93 -5.25
N ILE A 76 -16.57 -4.75 -4.77
CA ILE A 76 -16.88 -4.44 -3.38
C ILE A 76 -18.08 -3.46 -3.37
N PRO A 77 -19.04 -3.58 -2.43
CA PRO A 77 -20.30 -2.85 -2.53
C PRO A 77 -20.15 -1.33 -2.67
N TRP A 78 -19.35 -0.69 -1.81
CA TRP A 78 -19.18 0.77 -1.84
C TRP A 78 -18.36 1.32 -3.02
N VAL A 79 -17.75 0.45 -3.83
CA VAL A 79 -17.11 0.83 -5.10
C VAL A 79 -18.11 0.64 -6.24
N LEU A 80 -18.83 -0.47 -6.23
CA LEU A 80 -19.86 -0.79 -7.21
C LEU A 80 -21.11 0.10 -7.08
N GLU A 81 -21.31 0.73 -5.92
CA GLU A 81 -22.37 1.72 -5.69
C GLU A 81 -22.14 3.00 -6.51
N ASP A 82 -20.90 3.33 -6.89
CA ASP A 82 -20.64 4.45 -7.83
C ASP A 82 -21.24 4.19 -9.23
N TYR A 83 -21.70 2.96 -9.47
CA TYR A 83 -22.33 2.45 -10.69
C TYR A 83 -23.75 1.88 -10.45
N ASP A 84 -24.35 2.11 -9.27
CA ASP A 84 -25.66 1.58 -8.86
C ASP A 84 -25.80 0.04 -8.99
N ILE A 85 -24.70 -0.70 -8.82
CA ILE A 85 -24.66 -2.18 -8.94
C ILE A 85 -23.97 -2.85 -7.74
N GLY A 86 -24.04 -2.22 -6.56
CA GLY A 86 -23.45 -2.71 -5.31
C GLY A 86 -23.84 -4.16 -4.97
N GLU A 87 -25.08 -4.55 -5.26
CA GLU A 87 -25.62 -5.89 -5.06
C GLU A 87 -24.94 -6.97 -5.92
N LYS A 88 -24.32 -6.59 -7.05
CA LYS A 88 -23.62 -7.52 -7.95
C LYS A 88 -22.26 -7.96 -7.42
N THR A 89 -21.79 -7.44 -6.27
CA THR A 89 -20.51 -7.78 -5.62
C THR A 89 -20.16 -9.27 -5.68
N TYR A 90 -21.04 -10.14 -5.15
CA TYR A 90 -20.79 -11.59 -5.14
C TYR A 90 -20.64 -12.16 -6.56
N ALA A 91 -21.54 -11.77 -7.47
CA ALA A 91 -21.59 -12.30 -8.82
C ALA A 91 -20.35 -11.90 -9.64
N LEU A 92 -19.91 -10.64 -9.54
CA LEU A 92 -18.72 -10.13 -10.23
C LEU A 92 -17.44 -10.73 -9.66
N ALA A 93 -17.34 -10.83 -8.33
CA ALA A 93 -16.20 -11.47 -7.67
C ALA A 93 -16.04 -12.94 -8.08
N LYS A 94 -17.16 -13.69 -8.08
CA LYS A 94 -17.19 -15.08 -8.53
C LYS A 94 -16.81 -15.23 -9.99
N ALA A 95 -17.40 -14.42 -10.87
CA ALA A 95 -17.12 -14.47 -12.30
C ALA A 95 -15.65 -14.20 -12.60
N GLY A 96 -15.04 -13.20 -11.95
CA GLY A 96 -13.62 -12.87 -12.08
C GLY A 96 -12.71 -14.04 -11.66
N ALA A 97 -13.00 -14.66 -10.52
CA ALA A 97 -12.26 -15.86 -10.06
C ALA A 97 -12.41 -17.06 -11.01
N GLN A 98 -13.61 -17.28 -11.57
CA GLN A 98 -13.85 -18.36 -12.52
C GLN A 98 -13.05 -18.21 -13.81
N ILE A 99 -12.90 -16.99 -14.34
CA ILE A 99 -12.06 -16.74 -15.53
C ILE A 99 -10.64 -17.21 -15.25
N VAL A 100 -10.06 -16.73 -14.16
CA VAL A 100 -8.67 -17.05 -13.83
C VAL A 100 -8.50 -18.53 -13.54
N ALA A 101 -9.42 -19.17 -12.82
CA ALA A 101 -9.38 -20.61 -12.55
C ALA A 101 -9.39 -21.45 -13.84
N GLU A 102 -10.25 -21.10 -14.80
CA GLU A 102 -10.33 -21.77 -16.11
C GLU A 102 -9.04 -21.59 -16.92
N VAL A 103 -8.50 -20.38 -16.98
CA VAL A 103 -7.27 -20.12 -17.72
C VAL A 103 -6.07 -20.78 -17.02
N CYS A 104 -5.92 -20.64 -15.70
CA CYS A 104 -4.87 -21.30 -14.93
C CYS A 104 -4.89 -22.82 -15.11
N LYS A 105 -6.06 -23.45 -15.24
CA LYS A 105 -6.18 -24.89 -15.54
C LYS A 105 -5.55 -25.28 -16.88
N LYS A 106 -5.62 -24.42 -17.91
CA LYS A 106 -4.99 -24.67 -19.23
C LYS A 106 -3.45 -24.60 -19.18
N PHE A 107 -2.89 -23.78 -18.28
CA PHE A 107 -1.45 -23.50 -18.21
C PHE A 107 -0.73 -24.20 -17.05
N SER A 108 -1.47 -24.83 -16.13
CA SER A 108 -0.90 -25.55 -14.99
C SER A 108 -0.32 -26.89 -15.42
N THR A 109 0.90 -27.18 -14.99
CA THR A 109 1.51 -28.53 -15.03
C THR A 109 1.84 -28.99 -13.60
N PRO A 110 2.10 -30.30 -13.37
CA PRO A 110 2.54 -30.78 -12.05
C PRO A 110 3.78 -30.06 -11.52
N GLU A 111 4.74 -29.74 -12.41
CA GLU A 111 6.01 -29.10 -12.07
C GLU A 111 5.86 -27.58 -11.89
N LYS A 112 4.89 -26.98 -12.59
CA LYS A 112 4.63 -25.54 -12.53
C LYS A 112 3.12 -25.31 -12.40
N PRO A 113 2.54 -25.47 -11.20
CA PRO A 113 1.14 -25.11 -10.96
C PRO A 113 0.93 -23.61 -11.16
N ARG A 114 -0.32 -23.21 -11.43
CA ARG A 114 -0.76 -21.82 -11.45
C ARG A 114 -1.79 -21.59 -10.36
N PHE A 115 -1.74 -20.41 -9.75
CA PHE A 115 -2.57 -20.04 -8.62
C PHE A 115 -3.47 -18.86 -8.96
N VAL A 116 -4.70 -18.91 -8.46
CA VAL A 116 -5.71 -17.87 -8.57
C VAL A 116 -5.68 -16.99 -7.33
N ALA A 117 -5.23 -15.74 -7.45
CA ALA A 117 -5.29 -14.76 -6.37
C ALA A 117 -6.57 -13.92 -6.47
N GLY A 118 -7.47 -14.10 -5.50
CA GLY A 118 -8.64 -13.26 -5.33
C GLY A 118 -8.23 -11.86 -4.88
N ASP A 119 -8.18 -10.93 -5.84
CA ASP A 119 -7.73 -9.55 -5.66
C ASP A 119 -8.85 -8.69 -5.04
N LEU A 120 -8.53 -8.01 -3.95
CA LEU A 120 -9.44 -7.17 -3.19
C LEU A 120 -8.74 -5.85 -2.85
N GLY A 121 -9.22 -4.75 -3.44
CA GLY A 121 -8.73 -3.41 -3.16
C GLY A 121 -9.31 -2.81 -1.86
N PRO A 122 -8.82 -1.63 -1.42
CA PRO A 122 -9.39 -0.90 -0.28
C PRO A 122 -10.72 -0.21 -0.62
N GLY A 123 -11.00 0.00 -1.91
CA GLY A 123 -12.07 0.86 -2.40
C GLY A 123 -11.83 2.34 -2.09
N THR A 124 -12.91 3.13 -2.03
CA THR A 124 -12.86 4.60 -1.92
C THR A 124 -13.11 5.14 -0.50
N LYS A 125 -13.45 4.27 0.45
CA LYS A 125 -13.85 4.64 1.82
C LYS A 125 -12.75 4.27 2.83
N LEU A 126 -12.46 5.20 3.76
CA LEU A 126 -11.48 5.03 4.82
C LEU A 126 -12.20 4.94 6.18
N PRO A 127 -12.27 3.76 6.83
CA PRO A 127 -13.00 3.59 8.08
C PRO A 127 -12.37 4.37 9.23
N SER A 128 -11.03 4.57 9.23
CA SER A 128 -10.36 5.38 10.25
C SER A 128 -10.70 6.88 10.17
N LEU A 129 -11.23 7.34 9.02
CA LEU A 129 -11.77 8.69 8.86
C LEU A 129 -13.30 8.76 9.01
N GLY A 130 -13.95 7.65 9.35
CA GLY A 130 -15.39 7.59 9.56
C GLY A 130 -16.23 7.61 8.27
N HIS A 131 -15.62 7.36 7.10
CA HIS A 131 -16.35 7.33 5.82
C HIS A 131 -17.29 6.13 5.70
N ILE A 132 -17.00 5.05 6.44
CA ILE A 132 -17.76 3.80 6.47
C ILE A 132 -17.56 3.13 7.84
N LYS A 133 -18.58 2.43 8.32
CA LYS A 133 -18.49 1.69 9.59
C LYS A 133 -17.73 0.37 9.39
N TYR A 134 -17.06 -0.09 10.44
CA TYR A 134 -16.32 -1.36 10.41
C TYR A 134 -17.21 -2.55 10.00
N ASP A 135 -18.41 -2.67 10.58
CA ASP A 135 -19.30 -3.81 10.32
C ASP A 135 -19.83 -3.82 8.88
N GLU A 136 -20.07 -2.64 8.31
CA GLU A 136 -20.48 -2.48 6.91
C GLU A 136 -19.35 -2.86 5.95
N MET A 137 -18.12 -2.41 6.25
CA MET A 137 -16.93 -2.79 5.50
C MET A 137 -16.64 -4.29 5.58
N TYR A 138 -16.77 -4.88 6.77
CA TYR A 138 -16.66 -6.32 6.99
C TYR A 138 -17.69 -7.09 6.16
N ALA A 139 -18.96 -6.67 6.17
CA ALA A 139 -20.01 -7.32 5.40
C ALA A 139 -19.75 -7.29 3.88
N GLY A 140 -19.25 -6.17 3.35
CA GLY A 140 -18.90 -6.08 1.94
C GLY A 140 -17.72 -6.97 1.54
N TYR A 141 -16.63 -6.99 2.34
CA TYR A 141 -15.52 -7.91 2.10
C TYR A 141 -15.96 -9.37 2.21
N ARG A 142 -16.90 -9.69 3.11
CA ARG A 142 -17.45 -11.03 3.27
C ARG A 142 -18.13 -11.48 1.97
N GLN A 143 -18.99 -10.63 1.39
CA GLN A 143 -19.68 -10.93 0.14
C GLN A 143 -18.71 -11.16 -1.04
N ALA A 144 -17.69 -10.33 -1.16
CA ALA A 144 -16.65 -10.49 -2.19
C ALA A 144 -15.84 -11.79 -1.95
N ALA A 145 -15.42 -12.05 -0.71
CA ALA A 145 -14.67 -13.25 -0.34
C ALA A 145 -15.45 -14.54 -0.60
N GLU A 146 -16.77 -14.55 -0.34
CA GLU A 146 -17.66 -15.66 -0.68
C GLU A 146 -17.64 -15.93 -2.19
N GLY A 147 -17.78 -14.88 -3.00
CA GLY A 147 -17.72 -14.98 -4.46
C GLY A 147 -16.39 -15.55 -4.95
N LEU A 148 -15.27 -15.02 -4.45
CA LEU A 148 -13.93 -15.46 -4.81
C LEU A 148 -13.67 -16.94 -4.47
N ILE A 149 -14.07 -17.41 -3.29
CA ILE A 149 -13.92 -18.82 -2.90
C ILE A 149 -14.77 -19.73 -3.79
N ASP A 150 -16.02 -19.33 -4.06
CA ASP A 150 -16.93 -20.10 -4.91
C ASP A 150 -16.50 -20.09 -6.38
N GLY A 151 -15.76 -19.06 -6.80
CA GLY A 151 -15.19 -18.95 -8.13
C GLY A 151 -13.86 -19.69 -8.32
N GLY A 152 -13.26 -20.19 -7.23
CA GLY A 152 -12.06 -21.03 -7.28
C GLY A 152 -10.74 -20.30 -7.00
N ALA A 153 -10.77 -19.23 -6.19
CA ALA A 153 -9.55 -18.63 -5.66
C ALA A 153 -8.73 -19.64 -4.83
N ASP A 154 -7.41 -19.63 -5.01
CA ASP A 154 -6.46 -20.43 -4.22
C ASP A 154 -5.89 -19.62 -3.04
N LEU A 155 -5.93 -18.29 -3.13
CA LEU A 155 -5.49 -17.35 -2.11
C LEU A 155 -6.24 -16.02 -2.23
N PHE A 156 -6.21 -15.22 -1.16
CA PHE A 156 -6.65 -13.82 -1.20
C PHE A 156 -5.45 -12.89 -1.30
N LEU A 157 -5.62 -11.79 -2.01
CA LEU A 157 -4.70 -10.67 -2.05
C LEU A 157 -5.45 -9.40 -1.67
N LEU A 158 -5.19 -8.90 -0.47
CA LEU A 158 -5.60 -7.57 -0.05
C LEU A 158 -4.58 -6.59 -0.61
N GLU A 159 -4.87 -5.97 -1.76
CA GLU A 159 -3.91 -5.13 -2.46
C GLU A 159 -4.13 -3.65 -2.21
N THR A 160 -3.07 -2.86 -2.39
CA THR A 160 -3.10 -1.39 -2.32
C THR A 160 -3.74 -0.85 -1.04
N CYS A 161 -3.58 -1.57 0.08
CA CYS A 161 -4.24 -1.21 1.33
C CYS A 161 -3.61 0.05 1.94
N GLN A 162 -4.46 0.95 2.43
CA GLN A 162 -4.06 2.25 2.97
C GLN A 162 -4.55 2.53 4.40
N ASP A 163 -5.42 1.68 4.96
CA ASP A 163 -6.00 1.90 6.28
C ASP A 163 -5.94 0.60 7.11
N PRO A 164 -5.22 0.58 8.26
CA PRO A 164 -5.13 -0.61 9.10
C PRO A 164 -6.49 -1.16 9.57
N LEU A 165 -7.50 -0.31 9.77
CA LEU A 165 -8.84 -0.74 10.18
C LEU A 165 -9.57 -1.43 9.01
N GLN A 166 -9.35 -0.96 7.77
CA GLN A 166 -9.81 -1.64 6.56
C GLN A 166 -9.13 -3.00 6.39
N ILE A 167 -7.80 -3.07 6.53
CA ILE A 167 -7.05 -4.33 6.47
C ILE A 167 -7.61 -5.33 7.49
N LYS A 168 -7.86 -4.88 8.72
CA LYS A 168 -8.44 -5.71 9.77
C LYS A 168 -9.83 -6.22 9.40
N ALA A 169 -10.70 -5.37 8.85
CA ALA A 169 -12.05 -5.78 8.41
C ALA A 169 -11.98 -6.86 7.33
N ALA A 170 -11.14 -6.64 6.31
CA ALA A 170 -10.95 -7.58 5.21
C ALA A 170 -10.35 -8.92 5.67
N LEU A 171 -9.32 -8.89 6.56
CA LEU A 171 -8.72 -10.10 7.12
C LEU A 171 -9.73 -10.95 7.91
N HIS A 172 -10.57 -10.31 8.72
CA HIS A 172 -11.62 -10.99 9.46
C HIS A 172 -12.63 -11.63 8.51
N ALA A 173 -13.14 -10.86 7.54
CA ALA A 173 -14.11 -11.34 6.56
C ALA A 173 -13.59 -12.56 5.77
N CYS A 174 -12.39 -12.46 5.18
CA CYS A 174 -11.79 -13.56 4.43
C CYS A 174 -11.55 -14.81 5.31
N THR A 175 -11.12 -14.62 6.56
CA THR A 175 -10.88 -15.71 7.51
C THR A 175 -12.18 -16.42 7.91
N ASP A 176 -13.23 -15.66 8.23
CA ASP A 176 -14.50 -16.21 8.69
C ASP A 176 -15.21 -16.97 7.56
N VAL A 177 -15.28 -16.37 6.35
CA VAL A 177 -15.84 -17.06 5.18
C VAL A 177 -15.04 -18.32 4.85
N GLY A 178 -13.70 -18.26 4.95
CA GLY A 178 -12.84 -19.41 4.74
C GLY A 178 -13.12 -20.55 5.74
N LYS A 179 -13.37 -20.23 7.01
CA LYS A 179 -13.76 -21.23 8.03
C LYS A 179 -15.15 -21.81 7.75
N GLU A 180 -16.14 -20.96 7.48
CA GLU A 180 -17.52 -21.37 7.22
C GLU A 180 -17.62 -22.29 6.00
N LYS A 181 -16.86 -22.01 4.94
CA LYS A 181 -16.82 -22.83 3.72
C LYS A 181 -15.86 -24.02 3.81
N GLY A 182 -15.16 -24.22 4.93
CA GLY A 182 -14.14 -25.27 5.08
C GLY A 182 -12.95 -25.11 4.13
N LYS A 183 -12.67 -23.89 3.67
CA LYS A 183 -11.61 -23.52 2.72
C LYS A 183 -10.81 -22.34 3.27
N ALA A 184 -9.89 -22.62 4.19
CA ALA A 184 -9.00 -21.61 4.76
C ALA A 184 -7.88 -21.22 3.78
N LEU A 185 -8.17 -20.28 2.89
CA LEU A 185 -7.20 -19.79 1.91
C LEU A 185 -6.11 -18.93 2.59
N PRO A 186 -4.84 -19.00 2.16
CA PRO A 186 -3.82 -18.05 2.58
C PRO A 186 -4.17 -16.62 2.12
N ILE A 187 -3.75 -15.63 2.89
CA ILE A 187 -4.01 -14.21 2.62
C ILE A 187 -2.68 -13.48 2.49
N MET A 188 -2.48 -12.80 1.37
CA MET A 188 -1.40 -11.84 1.15
C MET A 188 -1.94 -10.43 1.39
N VAL A 189 -1.14 -9.56 2.00
CA VAL A 189 -1.48 -8.16 2.23
C VAL A 189 -0.40 -7.29 1.62
N SER A 190 -0.78 -6.44 0.69
CA SER A 190 0.06 -5.41 0.09
C SER A 190 -0.42 -4.03 0.55
N VAL A 191 0.51 -3.27 1.12
CA VAL A 191 0.25 -1.96 1.69
C VAL A 191 0.90 -0.90 0.81
N THR A 192 0.14 0.14 0.47
CA THR A 192 0.66 1.27 -0.32
C THR A 192 0.97 2.45 0.58
N ILE A 193 2.22 2.91 0.53
CA ILE A 193 2.70 4.06 1.28
C ILE A 193 2.87 5.23 0.30
N GLU A 194 2.06 6.27 0.44
CA GLU A 194 2.27 7.51 -0.32
C GLU A 194 3.58 8.20 0.08
N LEU A 195 4.20 8.93 -0.85
CA LEU A 195 5.47 9.65 -0.67
C LEU A 195 5.45 10.65 0.50
N ALA A 196 4.27 11.12 0.91
CA ALA A 196 4.10 11.98 2.08
C ALA A 196 4.18 11.22 3.42
N GLY A 197 4.29 9.89 3.42
CA GLY A 197 4.47 9.06 4.60
C GLY A 197 3.28 9.03 5.57
N SER A 198 2.14 9.60 5.17
CA SER A 198 0.94 9.80 6.01
C SER A 198 0.44 8.52 6.68
N MET A 199 0.57 7.37 6.02
CA MET A 199 0.11 6.09 6.55
C MET A 199 1.05 5.49 7.62
N LEU A 200 2.35 5.32 7.31
CA LEU A 200 3.30 4.74 8.26
C LEU A 200 3.65 5.72 9.38
N ILE A 201 3.93 6.98 9.05
CA ILE A 201 4.26 8.01 10.04
C ILE A 201 3.01 8.33 10.88
N GLY A 202 1.84 8.48 10.27
CA GLY A 202 0.58 8.70 11.00
C GLY A 202 0.22 7.53 11.92
N PHE A 203 0.35 6.29 11.45
CA PHE A 203 0.14 5.11 12.28
C PHE A 203 1.19 4.98 13.40
N LEU A 204 2.48 5.18 13.10
CA LEU A 204 3.54 5.16 14.11
C LEU A 204 3.32 6.26 15.15
N LEU A 205 2.98 7.47 14.74
CA LEU A 205 2.64 8.58 15.64
C LEU A 205 1.42 8.26 16.50
N SER A 206 0.38 7.65 15.92
CA SER A 206 -0.82 7.25 16.66
C SER A 206 -0.54 6.12 17.65
N ALA A 207 0.23 5.11 17.25
CA ALA A 207 0.66 4.01 18.11
C ALA A 207 1.59 4.49 19.23
N LEU A 208 2.50 5.42 18.93
CA LEU A 208 3.33 6.11 19.92
C LEU A 208 2.47 6.92 20.88
N ALA A 209 1.54 7.74 20.39
CA ALA A 209 0.66 8.56 21.22
C ALA A 209 -0.22 7.71 22.15
N ILE A 210 -0.76 6.59 21.66
CA ILE A 210 -1.50 5.62 22.48
C ILE A 210 -0.58 4.99 23.53
N ARG A 211 0.66 4.61 23.17
CA ARG A 211 1.65 4.13 24.15
C ARG A 211 2.01 5.19 25.20
N CYS A 212 2.07 6.47 24.82
CA CYS A 212 2.30 7.59 25.76
C CYS A 212 1.17 7.74 26.78
N MET A 213 -0.07 7.34 26.44
CA MET A 213 -1.20 7.38 27.37
C MET A 213 -1.11 6.31 28.47
N PHE A 214 -0.37 5.23 28.26
CA PHE A 214 -0.19 4.16 29.24
C PHE A 214 1.14 4.33 30.01
N LYS A 215 1.11 5.18 31.06
CA LYS A 215 2.11 5.32 32.15
C LYS A 215 3.61 5.36 31.73
N GLN A 216 4.09 6.53 31.31
CA GLN A 216 5.38 7.12 31.76
C GLN A 216 5.48 8.59 31.30
N THR A 217 6.20 9.39 32.07
CA THR A 217 6.23 10.87 32.09
C THR A 217 6.28 11.52 30.70
N SER A 218 5.28 12.37 30.44
CA SER A 218 4.77 12.83 29.14
C SER A 218 5.71 13.64 28.24
N ALA A 219 6.94 13.94 28.67
CA ALA A 219 7.85 14.78 27.90
C ALA A 219 8.72 13.97 26.92
N TYR A 220 9.29 12.86 27.34
CA TYR A 220 10.37 12.18 26.59
C TYR A 220 9.87 11.42 25.36
N ALA A 221 8.69 10.81 25.47
CA ALA A 221 8.07 10.08 24.36
C ALA A 221 7.59 10.99 23.22
N PHE A 222 7.42 12.30 23.48
CA PHE A 222 7.11 13.31 22.47
C PHE A 222 8.36 13.75 21.68
N PHE A 223 9.53 13.81 22.33
CA PHE A 223 10.76 14.27 21.67
C PHE A 223 11.41 13.23 20.75
N ALA A 224 11.20 11.94 20.98
CA ALA A 224 11.71 10.87 20.11
C ALA A 224 11.19 10.95 18.66
N PRO A 225 9.87 11.05 18.39
CA PRO A 225 9.37 11.24 17.02
C PRO A 225 9.77 12.59 16.42
N ILE A 226 9.87 13.65 17.23
CA ILE A 226 10.35 14.96 16.76
C ILE A 226 11.81 14.87 16.29
N ALA A 227 12.66 14.16 17.03
CA ALA A 227 14.05 13.94 16.64
C ALA A 227 14.14 13.20 15.30
N LEU A 228 13.36 12.12 15.12
CA LEU A 228 13.31 11.37 13.86
C LEU A 228 12.84 12.22 12.67
N LEU A 229 11.92 13.17 12.89
CA LEU A 229 11.39 14.05 11.86
C LEU A 229 12.12 15.39 11.74
N ALA A 230 13.20 15.61 12.51
CA ALA A 230 13.88 16.89 12.55
C ALA A 230 14.39 17.29 11.16
N ILE A 231 15.10 16.39 10.46
CA ILE A 231 15.69 16.68 9.15
C ILE A 231 14.64 17.07 8.09
N PRO A 232 13.57 16.28 7.83
CA PRO A 232 12.56 16.67 6.84
C PRO A 232 11.82 17.96 7.23
N PHE A 233 11.56 18.20 8.52
CA PHE A 233 10.93 19.44 8.97
C PHE A 233 11.85 20.65 8.80
N ILE A 234 13.12 20.54 9.16
CA ILE A 234 14.11 21.62 8.98
C ILE A 234 14.28 21.93 7.50
N ASP A 235 14.39 20.91 6.64
CA ASP A 235 14.59 21.10 5.21
C ASP A 235 13.36 21.75 4.55
N THR A 236 12.16 21.31 4.94
CA THR A 236 10.88 21.87 4.47
C THR A 236 10.68 23.30 4.96
N ALA A 237 10.89 23.57 6.26
CA ALA A 237 10.75 24.90 6.85
C ALA A 237 11.71 25.88 6.17
N ALA A 238 12.95 25.48 5.96
CA ALA A 238 13.93 26.34 5.33
C ALA A 238 13.68 26.53 3.82
N ALA A 239 13.04 25.58 3.14
CA ALA A 239 12.53 25.80 1.77
C ALA A 239 11.37 26.82 1.75
N ILE A 240 10.42 26.71 2.69
CA ILE A 240 9.29 27.65 2.83
C ILE A 240 9.79 29.07 3.13
N ILE A 241 10.71 29.22 4.09
CA ILE A 241 11.30 30.51 4.47
C ILE A 241 12.01 31.13 3.26
N ARG A 242 12.83 30.37 2.54
CA ARG A 242 13.53 30.84 1.34
C ARG A 242 12.56 31.32 0.26
N ARG A 243 11.49 30.56 -0.02
CA ARG A 243 10.46 30.94 -1.01
C ARG A 243 9.78 32.25 -0.62
N ARG A 244 9.44 32.41 0.66
CA ARG A 244 8.82 33.62 1.20
C ARG A 244 9.74 34.84 1.10
N LEU A 245 11.03 34.69 1.41
CA LEU A 245 12.03 35.77 1.28
C LEU A 245 12.29 36.18 -0.17
N MET A 246 12.15 35.25 -1.13
CA MET A 246 12.30 35.52 -2.57
C MET A 246 10.99 35.94 -3.26
N GLY A 247 9.90 36.20 -2.51
CA GLY A 247 8.61 36.59 -3.07
C GLY A 247 7.93 35.51 -3.93
N ARG A 248 8.31 34.24 -3.78
CA ARG A 248 7.76 33.10 -4.53
C ARG A 248 6.63 32.42 -3.74
N SER A 249 5.70 31.78 -4.45
CA SER A 249 4.65 30.97 -3.84
C SER A 249 5.23 29.84 -2.97
N ILE A 250 4.60 29.58 -1.83
CA ILE A 250 4.97 28.48 -0.92
C ILE A 250 4.81 27.09 -1.57
N PHE A 251 3.97 26.97 -2.60
CA PHE A 251 3.69 25.71 -3.31
C PHE A 251 4.58 25.51 -4.56
N ALA A 252 5.45 26.45 -4.88
CA ALA A 252 6.33 26.34 -6.04
C ALA A 252 7.38 25.23 -5.85
N VAL A 253 7.68 24.50 -6.92
CA VAL A 253 8.73 23.47 -6.95
C VAL A 253 10.09 24.10 -6.66
N ASP A 254 10.84 23.50 -5.74
CA ASP A 254 12.13 24.00 -5.28
C ASP A 254 13.19 22.90 -5.38
N ARG A 255 14.36 23.26 -5.89
CA ARG A 255 15.50 22.36 -5.99
C ARG A 255 16.50 22.54 -4.85
N GLY A 256 16.26 23.44 -3.89
CA GLY A 256 17.17 23.72 -2.77
C GLY A 256 17.00 22.82 -1.54
N HIS A 257 16.69 21.54 -1.74
CA HIS A 257 16.63 20.53 -0.67
C HIS A 257 18.04 20.06 -0.27
N LEU A 258 18.20 19.53 0.94
CA LEU A 258 19.48 19.16 1.57
C LEU A 258 20.46 18.45 0.62
N HIS A 259 20.01 17.43 -0.13
CA HIS A 259 20.84 16.72 -1.09
C HIS A 259 21.41 17.63 -2.19
N HIS A 260 20.60 18.54 -2.73
CA HIS A 260 21.03 19.46 -3.76
C HIS A 260 21.97 20.55 -3.21
N THR A 261 21.82 20.93 -1.94
CA THR A 261 22.73 21.85 -1.24
C THR A 261 24.13 21.25 -1.14
N LEU A 262 24.23 19.97 -0.76
CA LEU A 262 25.50 19.23 -0.69
C LEU A 262 26.15 19.06 -2.06
N MET A 263 25.36 18.72 -3.08
CA MET A 263 25.86 18.60 -4.46
C MET A 263 26.42 19.93 -5.00
N LYS A 264 25.82 21.07 -4.64
CA LYS A 264 26.34 22.40 -5.00
C LYS A 264 27.68 22.74 -4.36
N GLN A 265 27.99 22.16 -3.19
CA GLN A 265 29.28 22.32 -2.51
C GLN A 265 30.38 21.42 -3.11
N GLY A 266 30.07 20.66 -4.17
CA GLY A 266 31.03 19.78 -4.84
C GLY A 266 31.11 18.37 -4.26
N TYR A 267 30.24 18.02 -3.30
CA TYR A 267 30.15 16.63 -2.83
C TYR A 267 29.56 15.72 -3.93
N SER A 268 30.11 14.51 -4.06
CA SER A 268 29.53 13.49 -4.94
C SER A 268 28.20 12.96 -4.38
N PRO A 269 27.34 12.31 -5.20
CA PRO A 269 26.07 11.76 -4.71
C PRO A 269 26.25 10.73 -3.58
N ARG A 270 27.33 9.93 -3.65
CA ARG A 270 27.66 8.95 -2.61
C ARG A 270 28.05 9.62 -1.30
N ILE A 271 28.84 10.69 -1.35
CA ILE A 271 29.24 11.44 -0.14
C ILE A 271 28.05 12.21 0.45
N SER A 272 27.20 12.77 -0.40
CA SER A 272 25.96 13.44 0.03
C SER A 272 25.02 12.47 0.77
N LEU A 273 24.88 11.24 0.28
CA LEU A 273 24.11 10.21 0.96
C LEU A 273 24.70 9.83 2.33
N LEU A 274 26.03 9.72 2.43
CA LEU A 274 26.71 9.42 3.71
C LEU A 274 26.48 10.52 4.75
N TRP A 275 26.52 11.79 4.33
CA TRP A 275 26.21 12.92 5.21
C TRP A 275 24.76 12.90 5.70
N VAL A 276 23.80 12.68 4.79
CA VAL A 276 22.39 12.57 5.18
C VAL A 276 22.17 11.39 6.13
N ALA A 277 22.78 10.24 5.85
CA ALA A 277 22.70 9.07 6.72
C ALA A 277 23.30 9.32 8.11
N LEU A 278 24.42 10.06 8.20
CA LEU A 278 25.04 10.44 9.46
C LEU A 278 24.12 11.34 10.30
N LEU A 279 23.51 12.36 9.68
CA LEU A 279 22.58 13.26 10.38
C LEU A 279 21.32 12.51 10.85
N CYS A 280 20.75 11.64 10.00
CA CYS A 280 19.62 10.79 10.37
C CYS A 280 19.98 9.84 11.53
N SER A 281 21.16 9.23 11.48
CA SER A 281 21.63 8.33 12.54
C SER A 281 21.84 9.08 13.86
N THR A 282 22.33 10.32 13.80
CA THR A 282 22.55 11.16 14.99
C THR A 282 21.23 11.51 15.68
N THR A 283 20.22 11.94 14.92
CA THR A 283 18.89 12.28 15.46
C THR A 283 18.10 11.05 15.91
N ALA A 284 18.21 9.93 15.18
CA ALA A 284 17.64 8.65 15.60
C ALA A 284 18.28 8.14 16.89
N ALA A 285 19.61 8.20 17.01
CA ALA A 285 20.32 7.83 18.23
C ALA A 285 19.90 8.73 19.41
N GLY A 286 19.81 10.05 19.21
CA GLY A 286 19.30 10.97 20.24
C GLY A 286 17.86 10.67 20.67
N GLY A 287 16.98 10.34 19.72
CA GLY A 287 15.60 9.92 20.01
C GLY A 287 15.53 8.61 20.81
N VAL A 288 16.33 7.60 20.44
CA VAL A 288 16.42 6.32 21.15
C VAL A 288 17.02 6.49 22.55
N MET A 289 18.11 7.26 22.67
CA MET A 289 18.73 7.58 23.95
C MET A 289 17.77 8.32 24.88
N SER A 290 16.95 9.22 24.34
CA SER A 290 15.91 9.90 25.11
C SER A 290 14.88 8.95 25.71
N LEU A 291 14.54 7.86 25.00
CA LEU A 291 13.65 6.80 25.48
C LEU A 291 14.32 5.89 26.51
N ILE A 292 15.57 5.48 26.27
CA ILE A 292 16.31 4.57 27.16
C ILE A 292 16.62 5.24 28.50
N TYR A 293 17.15 6.46 28.46
CA TYR A 293 17.63 7.19 29.64
C TYR A 293 16.56 8.08 30.27
N GLN A 294 15.36 8.16 29.68
CA GLN A 294 14.23 8.96 30.16
C GLN A 294 14.60 10.45 30.36
N GLN A 295 15.41 11.00 29.45
CA GLN A 295 15.84 12.39 29.47
C GLN A 295 15.65 13.02 28.07
N SER A 296 14.96 14.16 28.00
CA SER A 296 14.66 14.85 26.73
C SER A 296 15.89 15.54 26.14
N GLU A 297 16.89 15.79 26.98
CA GLU A 297 18.12 16.48 26.60
C GLU A 297 18.85 15.76 25.46
N TYR A 298 18.87 14.42 25.45
CA TYR A 298 19.51 13.65 24.37
C TYR A 298 18.88 13.92 22.99
N ALA A 299 17.55 13.97 22.93
CA ALA A 299 16.84 14.30 21.70
C ALA A 299 17.09 15.75 21.30
N LEU A 300 16.94 16.69 22.23
CA LEU A 300 17.13 18.13 21.98
C LEU A 300 18.56 18.47 21.54
N VAL A 301 19.57 17.89 22.18
CA VAL A 301 20.98 18.08 21.82
C VAL A 301 21.25 17.50 20.43
N SER A 302 20.73 16.32 20.10
CA SER A 302 20.91 15.73 18.76
C SER A 302 20.27 16.58 17.66
N ILE A 303 19.08 17.15 17.91
CA ILE A 303 18.39 18.05 16.99
C ILE A 303 19.18 19.35 16.84
N ALA A 304 19.65 19.94 17.94
CA ALA A 304 20.44 21.18 17.93
C ALA A 304 21.75 21.01 17.16
N LEU A 305 22.45 19.89 17.33
CA LEU A 305 23.67 19.57 16.58
C LEU A 305 23.40 19.49 15.07
N VAL A 306 22.35 18.76 14.67
CA VAL A 306 21.98 18.65 13.25
C VAL A 306 21.54 19.99 12.67
N LEU A 307 20.79 20.79 13.43
CA LEU A 307 20.41 22.15 13.06
C LEU A 307 21.63 23.03 12.78
N ILE A 308 22.63 23.02 13.66
CA ILE A 308 23.86 23.81 13.50
C ILE A 308 24.59 23.42 12.21
N VAL A 309 24.73 22.13 11.94
CA VAL A 309 25.38 21.64 10.72
C VAL A 309 24.60 22.05 9.46
N MET A 310 23.28 21.86 9.46
CA MET A 310 22.42 22.22 8.33
C MET A 310 22.38 23.73 8.07
N ILE A 311 22.43 24.56 9.12
CA ILE A 311 22.51 26.01 9.00
C ILE A 311 23.90 26.42 8.47
N GLY A 312 24.98 25.82 8.98
CA GLY A 312 26.35 26.08 8.51
C GLY A 312 26.49 25.88 7.00
N TRP A 313 26.02 24.73 6.49
CA TRP A 313 26.05 24.45 5.05
C TRP A 313 25.19 25.40 4.20
N ARG A 314 24.21 26.07 4.80
CA ARG A 314 23.36 27.04 4.09
C ARG A 314 23.92 28.46 4.13
N ILE A 315 24.69 28.82 5.16
CA ILE A 315 25.37 30.13 5.27
C ILE A 315 26.55 30.20 4.30
N GLU A 316 27.30 29.11 4.11
CA GLU A 316 28.41 29.03 3.14
C GLU A 316 27.99 29.18 1.66
N GLN A 317 26.70 29.39 1.36
CA GLN A 317 26.18 29.60 0.00
C GLN A 317 25.94 31.07 -0.37
N HIS A 318 26.20 32.01 0.55
CA HIS A 318 26.18 33.46 0.33
C HIS A 318 27.59 34.03 0.38
#